data_AF-A0A170WA53-F1
#
_entry.id   AF-A0A170WA53-F1
#
_cell.length_a   1.000
_cell.length_b   1.000
_cell.length_c   1.000
_cell.angle_alpha   90.00
_cell.angle_beta   90.00
_cell.angle_gamma   90.00
#
_symmetry.space_group_name_H-M   'P 1'
#
loop_
_entity.id
_entity.type
_entity.pdbx_description
1 polymer ?
#
loop_
_entity_poly.entity_id
_entity_poly.type
_entity_poly.pdbx_seq_one_letter_code
_entity_poly.pdbx_strand_id
1 'polypeptide(L)'
;FVMKSCKHWIDNKRSKGLSIEPFCDKVKRDPLETECTDDRSSVALCNLVEYTKKLPLHYQNFDRIPHVSEGLEGFYGGVVSLADYCPYIQEFTWRSQNIAIRGSHCQYPENNPHPDKNFALEQYGPNSRCFDHTDRLWEERTCKQVR
;
A
#
# COMPACT_ATOMS: atom_id res chain seq x y z
N PHE A 1 13.73 15.72 -10.36
CA PHE A 1 12.39 15.12 -10.21
C PHE A 1 11.39 15.78 -11.18
N VAL A 2 11.20 17.10 -11.15
CA VAL A 2 10.17 17.84 -11.92
C VAL A 2 10.17 17.62 -13.45
N MET A 3 11.30 17.28 -14.07
CA MET A 3 11.40 17.14 -15.54
C MET A 3 11.16 15.72 -16.07
N LYS A 4 10.92 14.73 -15.20
CA LYS A 4 10.75 13.33 -15.59
C LYS A 4 9.54 12.72 -14.89
N SER A 5 8.88 11.78 -15.54
CA SER A 5 7.71 11.08 -14.97
C SER A 5 8.09 10.19 -13.78
N CYS A 6 7.10 9.82 -12.96
CA CYS A 6 7.29 8.82 -11.91
C CYS A 6 7.70 7.45 -12.48
N LYS A 7 7.23 7.09 -13.68
CA LYS A 7 7.73 5.91 -14.40
C LYS A 7 9.25 5.90 -14.50
N HIS A 8 9.84 7.02 -14.93
CA HIS A 8 11.30 7.11 -15.04
C HIS A 8 12.00 6.89 -13.69
N TRP A 9 11.42 7.39 -12.60
CA TRP A 9 11.94 7.15 -11.26
C TRP A 9 11.88 5.67 -10.89
N ILE A 10 10.71 5.04 -11.05
CA ILE A 10 10.46 3.63 -10.75
C ILE A 10 11.45 2.75 -11.52
N ASP A 11 11.58 2.95 -12.84
CA ASP A 11 12.49 2.18 -13.68
C ASP A 11 13.97 2.34 -13.27
N ASN A 12 14.40 3.58 -13.01
CA ASN A 12 15.78 3.87 -12.61
C ASN A 12 16.13 3.31 -11.21
N LYS A 13 15.18 3.28 -10.29
CA LYS A 13 15.39 2.69 -8.96
C LYS A 13 15.39 1.15 -9.03
N ARG A 14 14.42 0.57 -9.75
CA ARG A 14 14.28 -0.88 -9.94
C ARG A 14 15.51 -1.48 -10.63
N SER A 15 16.02 -0.84 -11.68
CA SER A 15 17.25 -1.29 -12.39
C SER A 15 18.51 -1.29 -11.52
N LYS A 16 18.51 -0.53 -10.41
CA LYS A 16 19.60 -0.48 -9.43
C LYS A 16 19.33 -1.34 -8.19
N GLY A 17 18.20 -2.04 -8.13
CA GLY A 17 17.78 -2.79 -6.94
C GLY A 17 17.52 -1.91 -5.72
N LEU A 18 17.16 -0.63 -5.93
CA LEU A 18 16.86 0.32 -4.86
C LEU A 18 15.35 0.46 -4.65
N SER A 19 14.95 0.91 -3.45
CA SER A 19 13.55 1.27 -3.16
C SER A 19 13.01 2.27 -4.18
N ILE A 20 11.78 2.04 -4.63
CA ILE A 20 11.03 2.90 -5.56
C ILE A 20 10.26 4.02 -4.84
N GLU A 21 10.33 4.08 -3.51
CA GLU A 21 9.73 5.14 -2.70
C GLU A 21 10.10 6.54 -3.24
N PRO A 22 9.14 7.49 -3.19
CA PRO A 22 7.84 7.41 -2.52
C PRO A 22 6.74 6.69 -3.33
N PHE A 23 7.05 6.19 -4.53
CA PHE A 23 6.10 5.46 -5.36
C PHE A 23 6.03 3.98 -4.99
N CYS A 24 5.02 3.28 -5.51
CA CYS A 24 4.77 1.88 -5.19
C CYS A 24 4.16 1.13 -6.37
N ASP A 25 4.21 -0.20 -6.36
CA ASP A 25 3.72 -1.06 -7.45
C ASP A 25 2.87 -2.24 -6.98
N LYS A 26 2.41 -2.24 -5.72
CA LYS A 26 1.56 -3.30 -5.16
C LYS A 26 0.10 -3.01 -5.42
N VAL A 27 -0.58 -3.91 -6.13
CA VAL A 27 -2.04 -3.87 -6.29
C VAL A 27 -2.69 -4.37 -5.01
N LYS A 28 -3.73 -3.68 -4.55
CA LYS A 28 -4.55 -4.12 -3.42
C LYS A 28 -5.20 -5.47 -3.73
N ARG A 29 -4.91 -6.48 -2.91
CA ARG A 29 -5.41 -7.86 -3.05
C ARG A 29 -5.92 -8.41 -1.71
N ASP A 30 -6.48 -9.61 -1.75
CA ASP A 30 -6.85 -10.39 -0.57
C ASP A 30 -5.89 -11.60 -0.45
N PRO A 31 -5.17 -11.79 0.67
CA PRO A 31 -5.15 -10.93 1.86
C PRO A 31 -4.53 -9.55 1.59
N LEU A 32 -4.98 -8.57 2.38
CA LEU A 32 -4.52 -7.19 2.27
C LEU A 32 -3.05 -7.09 2.73
N GLU A 33 -2.16 -6.82 1.78
CA GLU A 33 -0.76 -6.52 2.06
C GLU A 33 -0.63 -5.06 2.51
N THR A 34 -0.09 -4.85 3.71
CA THR A 34 0.20 -3.53 4.28
C THR A 34 1.70 -3.32 4.39
N GLU A 35 2.12 -2.05 4.39
CA GLU A 35 3.52 -1.66 4.58
C GLU A 35 3.59 -0.38 5.42
N CYS A 36 4.78 -0.02 5.87
CA CYS A 36 4.98 1.24 6.58
C CYS A 36 5.15 2.44 5.64
N THR A 37 4.74 3.62 6.08
CA THR A 37 5.21 4.87 5.47
C THR A 37 6.73 5.02 5.64
N ASP A 38 7.37 5.81 4.78
CA ASP A 38 8.82 6.06 4.82
C ASP A 38 9.29 6.61 6.19
N ASP A 39 8.48 7.50 6.80
CA ASP A 39 8.73 8.06 8.14
C ASP A 39 8.28 7.13 9.30
N ARG A 40 7.73 5.96 8.96
CA ARG A 40 7.18 4.94 9.87
C ARG A 40 6.13 5.49 10.84
N SER A 41 5.45 6.58 10.48
CA SER A 41 4.38 7.15 11.30
C SER A 41 3.05 6.41 11.15
N SER A 42 2.87 5.63 10.09
CA SER A 42 1.59 5.00 9.75
C SER A 42 1.76 3.64 9.09
N VAL A 43 0.75 2.79 9.28
CA VAL A 43 0.49 1.64 8.40
C VAL A 43 -0.16 2.17 7.12
N ALA A 44 0.26 1.68 5.96
CA ALA A 44 -0.14 2.24 4.68
C ALA A 44 -0.33 1.16 3.62
N LEU A 45 -0.88 1.60 2.49
CA LEU A 45 -1.12 0.80 1.31
C LEU A 45 -0.61 1.56 0.09
N CYS A 46 -0.19 0.82 -0.93
CA CYS A 46 -0.03 1.40 -2.24
C CYS A 46 -1.40 1.80 -2.82
N ASN A 47 -1.59 3.06 -3.19
CA ASN A 47 -2.87 3.55 -3.73
C ASN A 47 -3.07 3.24 -5.23
N LEU A 48 -2.47 2.14 -5.69
CA LEU A 48 -2.59 1.60 -7.04
C LEU A 48 -3.91 0.84 -7.20
N VAL A 49 -4.69 1.22 -8.21
CA VAL A 49 -6.00 0.63 -8.50
C VAL A 49 -6.11 0.24 -9.96
N GLU A 50 -7.01 -0.70 -10.25
CA GLU A 50 -7.43 -1.05 -11.61
C GLU A 50 -8.59 -0.15 -12.06
N TYR A 51 -8.50 0.37 -13.28
CA TYR A 51 -9.52 1.15 -13.94
C TYR A 51 -10.28 0.31 -14.96
N THR A 52 -11.55 0.64 -15.20
CA THR A 52 -12.37 -0.03 -16.23
C THR A 52 -11.95 0.31 -17.67
N LYS A 53 -11.14 1.36 -17.85
CA LYS A 53 -10.61 1.82 -19.13
C LYS A 53 -9.12 2.08 -18.99
N LYS A 54 -8.36 1.88 -20.08
CA LYS A 54 -6.94 2.22 -20.13
C LYS A 54 -6.74 3.71 -19.84
N LEU A 55 -5.74 4.00 -19.01
CA LEU A 55 -5.27 5.35 -18.80
C LEU A 55 -4.65 5.89 -20.10
N PRO A 56 -4.71 7.22 -20.35
CA PRO A 56 -3.94 7.86 -21.41
C PRO A 56 -2.46 7.46 -21.36
N LEU A 57 -1.80 7.35 -22.51
CA LEU A 57 -0.44 6.82 -22.62
C LEU A 57 0.57 7.54 -21.72
N HIS A 58 0.43 8.86 -21.54
CA HIS A 58 1.32 9.66 -20.69
C HIS A 58 1.13 9.43 -19.18
N TYR A 59 0.03 8.78 -18.77
CA TYR A 59 -0.26 8.37 -17.39
C TYR A 59 -0.06 6.87 -17.16
N GLN A 60 0.39 6.12 -18.17
CA GLN A 60 0.73 4.70 -18.00
C GLN A 60 2.12 4.59 -17.41
N ASN A 61 2.19 4.42 -16.09
CA ASN A 61 3.41 4.60 -15.32
C ASN A 61 4.26 3.31 -15.14
N PHE A 62 3.90 2.21 -15.80
CA PHE A 62 4.51 0.90 -15.60
C PHE A 62 4.73 0.13 -16.90
N ASP A 63 5.86 -0.57 -16.99
CA ASP A 63 6.06 -1.65 -17.98
C ASP A 63 5.71 -3.03 -17.41
N ARG A 64 5.74 -3.16 -16.08
CA ARG A 64 5.40 -4.38 -15.34
C ARG A 64 4.94 -4.03 -13.94
N ILE A 65 3.84 -4.66 -13.52
CA ILE A 65 3.30 -4.61 -12.16
C ILE A 65 3.29 -6.05 -11.60
N PRO A 66 3.83 -6.29 -10.39
CA PRO A 66 3.75 -7.61 -9.76
C PRO A 66 2.31 -8.14 -9.72
N HIS A 67 2.13 -9.40 -10.15
CA HIS A 67 0.84 -10.11 -10.14
C HIS A 67 -0.25 -9.55 -11.06
N VAL A 68 0.11 -8.67 -12.00
CA VAL A 68 -0.73 -8.26 -13.12
C VAL A 68 -0.21 -8.96 -14.38
N SER A 69 -1.12 -9.45 -15.22
CA SER A 69 -0.75 -10.07 -16.51
C SER A 69 -0.16 -9.03 -17.46
N GLU A 70 0.89 -9.43 -18.18
CA GLU A 70 1.56 -8.57 -19.17
C GLU A 70 0.58 -8.03 -20.21
N GLY A 71 0.68 -6.74 -20.51
CA GLY A 71 -0.20 -6.02 -21.44
C GLY A 71 -1.43 -5.39 -20.78
N LEU A 72 -1.66 -5.65 -19.49
CA LEU A 72 -2.75 -5.04 -18.71
C LEU A 72 -2.31 -3.81 -17.91
N GLU A 73 -1.02 -3.48 -17.86
CA GLU A 73 -0.46 -2.39 -17.05
C GLU A 73 -1.14 -1.04 -17.32
N GLY A 74 -1.55 -0.80 -18.57
CA GLY A 74 -2.24 0.43 -18.96
C GLY A 74 -3.62 0.64 -18.30
N PHE A 75 -4.18 -0.37 -17.64
CA PHE A 75 -5.40 -0.26 -16.83
C PHE A 75 -5.12 0.10 -15.36
N TYR A 76 -3.85 0.22 -14.96
CA TYR A 76 -3.47 0.43 -13.56
C TYR A 76 -2.81 1.79 -13.38
N GLY A 77 -3.19 2.49 -12.31
CA GLY A 77 -2.56 3.74 -11.88
C GLY A 77 -2.95 4.14 -10.46
N GLY A 78 -2.29 5.17 -9.94
CA GLY A 78 -2.62 5.77 -8.65
C GLY A 78 -4.00 6.42 -8.67
N VAL A 79 -4.75 6.28 -7.59
CA VAL A 79 -6.14 6.79 -7.47
C VAL A 79 -6.25 8.32 -7.60
N VAL A 80 -5.17 9.07 -7.36
CA VAL A 80 -5.15 10.53 -7.35
C VAL A 80 -4.71 11.08 -8.71
N SER A 81 -5.67 11.63 -9.46
CA SER A 81 -5.40 12.21 -10.79
C SER A 81 -4.47 13.43 -10.75
N LEU A 82 -4.50 14.23 -9.67
CA LEU A 82 -3.58 15.36 -9.48
C LEU A 82 -2.12 14.94 -9.30
N ALA A 83 -1.87 13.66 -9.01
CA ALA A 83 -0.53 13.08 -8.96
C ALA A 83 -0.17 12.38 -10.28
N ASP A 84 -0.79 12.76 -11.41
CA ASP A 84 -0.58 12.17 -12.74
C ASP A 84 -0.72 10.63 -12.74
N TYR A 85 -1.64 10.12 -11.91
CA TYR A 85 -1.83 8.69 -11.68
C TYR A 85 -0.57 7.95 -11.24
N CYS A 86 0.42 8.65 -10.67
CA CYS A 86 1.58 8.05 -10.04
C CYS A 86 1.16 7.47 -8.68
N PRO A 87 1.24 6.15 -8.49
CA PRO A 87 0.85 5.54 -7.23
C PRO A 87 1.94 5.74 -6.17
N TYR A 88 1.52 5.99 -4.93
CA TYR A 88 2.38 6.23 -3.79
C TYR A 88 1.82 5.54 -2.54
N ILE A 89 2.68 5.39 -1.53
CA ILE A 89 2.31 4.81 -0.24
C ILE A 89 1.40 5.79 0.50
N GLN A 90 0.18 5.35 0.78
CA GLN A 90 -0.88 6.18 1.33
C GLN A 90 -1.45 5.56 2.60
N GLU A 91 -1.58 6.40 3.64
CA GLU A 91 -2.36 6.07 4.83
C GLU A 91 -3.81 5.77 4.47
N PHE A 92 -4.43 4.88 5.22
CA PHE A 92 -5.82 4.52 5.00
C PHE A 92 -6.64 4.56 6.28
N THR A 93 -7.96 4.44 6.08
CA THR A 93 -8.93 4.34 7.17
C THR A 93 -9.64 3.01 7.04
N TRP A 94 -9.66 2.24 8.11
CA TRP A 94 -10.46 1.03 8.22
C TRP A 94 -11.93 1.40 8.24
N ARG A 95 -12.70 0.81 7.32
CA ARG A 95 -14.14 1.04 7.21
C ARG A 95 -14.90 -0.27 7.41
N SER A 96 -16.05 -0.20 8.09
CA SER A 96 -17.05 -1.26 8.13
C SER A 96 -18.38 -0.69 7.71
N GLN A 97 -19.05 -1.33 6.75
CA GLN A 97 -20.33 -0.85 6.21
C GLN A 97 -20.26 0.64 5.79
N ASN A 98 -19.15 1.02 5.15
CA ASN A 98 -18.80 2.40 4.74
C ASN A 98 -18.56 3.43 5.85
N ILE A 99 -18.68 3.04 7.12
CA ILE A 99 -18.38 3.90 8.27
C ILE A 99 -16.90 3.75 8.63
N ALA A 100 -16.20 4.87 8.77
CA ALA A 100 -14.83 4.91 9.27
C ALA A 100 -14.78 4.46 10.73
N ILE A 101 -13.99 3.44 11.03
CA ILE A 101 -13.80 2.91 12.38
C ILE A 101 -12.53 3.45 13.01
N ARG A 102 -11.40 3.35 12.29
CA ARG A 102 -10.09 3.78 12.77
C ARG A 102 -9.18 4.17 11.60
N GLY A 103 -8.29 5.11 11.84
CA GLY A 103 -7.19 5.44 10.94
C GLY A 103 -6.05 4.41 11.03
N SER A 104 -4.93 4.75 10.41
CA SER A 104 -3.72 3.90 10.36
C SER A 104 -2.47 4.59 10.88
N HIS A 105 -2.58 5.85 11.33
CA HIS A 105 -1.49 6.59 11.94
C HIS A 105 -1.16 6.01 13.33
N CYS A 106 0.07 5.55 13.51
CA CYS A 106 0.54 4.79 14.66
C CYS A 106 0.43 5.59 15.96
N GLN A 107 0.55 6.91 15.90
CA GLN A 107 0.65 7.73 17.10
C GLN A 107 -0.69 8.05 17.79
N TYR A 108 -1.81 7.65 17.19
CA TYR A 108 -3.15 7.97 17.67
C TYR A 108 -3.75 6.78 18.44
N PRO A 109 -3.91 6.86 19.77
CA PRO A 109 -4.44 5.76 20.58
C PRO A 109 -5.82 5.25 20.14
N GLU A 110 -6.65 6.10 19.54
CA GLU A 110 -7.96 5.74 18.96
C GLU A 110 -7.86 4.76 17.78
N ASN A 111 -6.67 4.57 17.21
CA ASN A 111 -6.43 3.61 16.12
C ASN A 111 -6.13 2.19 16.60
N ASN A 112 -6.11 1.95 17.92
CA ASN A 112 -5.96 0.59 18.44
C ASN A 112 -7.12 -0.30 17.97
N PRO A 113 -6.84 -1.49 17.40
CA PRO A 113 -7.89 -2.45 17.05
C PRO A 113 -8.58 -2.98 18.32
N HIS A 114 -9.84 -3.41 18.17
CA HIS A 114 -10.53 -4.14 19.22
C HIS A 114 -9.75 -5.43 19.56
N PRO A 115 -9.60 -5.83 20.83
CA PRO A 115 -8.81 -7.01 21.23
C PRO A 115 -9.15 -8.28 20.44
N ASP A 116 -10.45 -8.57 20.24
CA ASP A 116 -10.92 -9.73 19.47
C ASP A 116 -10.59 -9.71 17.97
N LYS A 117 -10.05 -8.60 17.46
CA LYS A 117 -9.68 -8.40 16.05
C LYS A 117 -8.21 -7.98 15.90
N ASN A 118 -7.43 -8.02 16.98
CA ASN A 118 -6.02 -7.63 16.97
C ASN A 118 -5.09 -8.81 16.68
N PHE A 119 -5.31 -9.49 15.55
CA PHE A 119 -4.56 -10.70 15.18
C PHE A 119 -3.07 -10.43 14.96
N ALA A 120 -2.73 -9.21 14.52
CA ALA A 120 -1.34 -8.77 14.31
C ALA A 120 -0.68 -8.17 15.56
N LEU A 121 -1.37 -8.19 16.72
CA LEU A 121 -0.87 -7.62 17.98
C LEU A 121 -0.43 -6.15 17.85
N GLU A 122 -1.13 -5.38 17.03
CA GLU A 122 -0.88 -3.96 16.82
C GLU A 122 -1.08 -3.16 18.11
N GLN A 123 -0.24 -2.16 18.35
CA GLN A 123 -0.39 -1.19 19.45
C GLN A 123 -0.13 0.24 18.97
N TYR A 124 -1.13 1.10 19.18
CA TYR A 124 -1.10 2.51 18.81
C TYR A 124 -1.00 3.40 20.06
N GLY A 125 -0.24 4.48 19.97
CA GLY A 125 0.00 5.39 21.09
C GLY A 125 1.07 6.43 20.76
N PRO A 126 1.29 7.45 21.60
CA PRO A 126 2.05 8.65 21.23
C PRO A 126 3.46 8.42 20.65
N ASN A 127 4.10 7.31 21.03
CA ASN A 127 5.45 6.93 20.61
C ASN A 127 5.49 5.71 19.67
N SER A 128 4.34 5.19 19.26
CA SER A 128 4.27 4.04 18.35
C SER A 128 4.79 4.40 16.96
N ARG A 129 5.43 3.42 16.32
CA ARG A 129 5.93 3.47 14.94
C ARG A 129 5.50 2.21 14.21
N CYS A 130 5.45 2.29 12.89
CA CYS A 130 5.19 1.14 12.04
C CYS A 130 6.48 0.32 11.85
N PHE A 131 6.36 -1.00 11.93
CA PHE A 131 7.47 -1.92 11.71
C PHE A 131 7.09 -2.95 10.65
N ASP A 132 7.92 -3.05 9.62
CA ASP A 132 7.80 -4.13 8.64
C ASP A 132 8.36 -5.41 9.27
N HIS A 133 7.54 -6.45 9.35
CA HIS A 133 7.95 -7.70 9.98
C HIS A 133 8.66 -8.65 9.01
N THR A 134 7.92 -9.12 7.99
CA THR A 134 8.38 -10.14 7.05
C THR A 134 7.67 -9.93 5.72
N ASP A 135 8.28 -10.41 4.63
CA ASP A 135 7.69 -10.47 3.29
C ASP A 135 6.69 -11.64 3.13
N ARG A 136 6.52 -12.45 4.17
CA ARG A 136 5.55 -13.54 4.27
C ARG A 136 4.34 -13.11 5.08
N LEU A 137 3.18 -13.58 4.63
CA LEU A 137 1.92 -13.44 5.34
C LEU A 137 1.96 -14.22 6.66
N TRP A 138 1.43 -13.63 7.72
CA TRP A 138 1.29 -14.27 9.02
C TRP A 138 0.15 -15.29 8.99
N GLU A 139 0.39 -16.46 9.59
CA GLU A 139 -0.63 -17.50 9.78
C GLU A 139 -1.14 -17.46 11.23
N GLU A 140 -2.46 -17.41 11.41
CA GLU A 140 -3.06 -17.55 12.74
C GLU A 140 -3.09 -19.03 13.12
N ARG A 141 -2.53 -19.39 14.27
CA ARG A 141 -2.57 -20.76 14.79
C ARG A 141 -3.19 -20.77 16.18
N THR A 142 -4.29 -21.52 16.30
CA THR A 142 -4.86 -21.90 17.59
C THR A 142 -4.60 -23.38 17.84
N CYS A 143 -4.72 -23.85 19.09
CA CYS A 143 -4.53 -25.26 19.41
C CYS A 143 -5.47 -26.22 18.65
N LYS A 144 -6.51 -25.71 17.95
CA LYS A 144 -7.51 -26.52 17.26
C LYS A 144 -7.65 -26.21 15.77
N GLN A 145 -7.15 -25.07 15.27
CA GLN A 145 -7.32 -24.61 13.88
C GLN A 145 -6.15 -23.72 13.42
N VAL A 146 -5.84 -23.79 12.12
CA VAL A 146 -4.93 -22.88 11.41
C VAL A 146 -5.78 -22.05 10.45
N ARG A 147 -5.60 -20.72 10.43
CA ARG A 147 -6.34 -19.79 9.57
C ARG A 147 -5.40 -18.81 8.89
#